data_AF-A0A9D2EM10-F1
#
_entry.id   AF-A0A9D2EM10-F1
#
_cell.length_a   1.000
_cell.length_b   1.000
_cell.length_c   1.000
_cell.angle_alpha   90.00
_cell.angle_beta   90.00
_cell.angle_gamma   90.00
#
_symmetry.space_group_name_H-M   'P 1'
#
loop_
_entity.id
_entity.type
_entity.pdbx_description
1 polymer ?
#
loop_
_entity_poly.entity_id
_entity_poly.type
_entity_poly.pdbx_seq_one_letter_code
_entity_poly.pdbx_strand_id
1 'polypeptide(L)'
;MKADKMIEKLIKKTVYVVDPLPEKVPKKSRGQYFEVEYFWHESGEAEKICRKFERIILKLNCYYDMDVKFKGKCTKNPSPKKMQSWIRKCVSGKKDYMNILLNDGEAMIILNEDDTILSVYNPDETLLALLEKLAAAEGLFVRKIWDVE
;
A
#
# COMPACT_ATOMS: atom_id res chain seq x y z
N MET A 1 3.42 -4.60 -21.08
CA MET A 1 2.29 -4.35 -22.00
C MET A 1 0.92 -4.74 -21.43
N LYS A 2 0.69 -5.94 -20.85
CA LYS A 2 -0.60 -6.28 -20.19
C LYS A 2 -0.75 -5.58 -18.82
N ALA A 3 0.26 -5.69 -17.95
CA ALA A 3 0.26 -5.07 -16.63
C ALA A 3 0.14 -3.54 -16.68
N ASP A 4 0.81 -2.88 -17.63
CA ASP A 4 0.77 -1.41 -17.77
C ASP A 4 -0.65 -0.91 -18.07
N LYS A 5 -1.37 -1.58 -18.97
CA LYS A 5 -2.77 -1.25 -19.29
C LYS A 5 -3.70 -1.47 -18.09
N MET A 6 -3.47 -2.51 -17.29
CA MET A 6 -4.23 -2.75 -16.06
C MET A 6 -3.98 -1.64 -15.04
N ILE A 7 -2.71 -1.25 -14.84
CA ILE A 7 -2.34 -0.14 -13.95
C ILE A 7 -3.02 1.17 -14.40
N GLU A 8 -2.95 1.51 -15.69
CA GLU A 8 -3.60 2.70 -16.26
C GLU A 8 -5.13 2.71 -16.07
N LYS A 9 -5.78 1.54 -16.14
CA LYS A 9 -7.21 1.38 -15.85
C LYS A 9 -7.50 1.62 -14.37
N LEU A 10 -6.70 1.05 -13.47
CA LEU A 10 -6.95 1.04 -12.03
C LEU A 10 -6.64 2.37 -11.34
N ILE A 11 -5.67 3.14 -11.81
CA ILE A 11 -5.37 4.49 -11.26
C ILE A 11 -6.60 5.42 -11.32
N LYS A 12 -7.52 5.16 -12.26
CA LYS A 12 -8.76 5.91 -12.45
C LYS A 12 -9.96 5.28 -11.72
N LYS A 13 -9.73 4.49 -10.67
CA LYS A 13 -10.78 3.83 -9.88
C LYS A 13 -10.74 4.31 -8.43
N THR A 14 -11.77 3.93 -7.67
CA THR A 14 -11.88 4.17 -6.24
C THR A 14 -10.59 3.78 -5.52
N VAL A 15 -10.13 4.64 -4.61
CA VAL A 15 -8.91 4.42 -3.85
C VAL A 15 -9.18 4.40 -2.36
N TYR A 16 -8.61 3.39 -1.71
CA TYR A 16 -8.50 3.25 -0.28
C TYR A 16 -7.04 3.41 0.14
N VAL A 17 -6.81 3.74 1.40
CA VAL A 17 -5.49 3.69 2.00
C VAL A 17 -5.49 2.83 3.25
N VAL A 18 -4.36 2.17 3.50
CA VAL A 18 -4.00 1.66 4.83
C VAL A 18 -3.12 2.68 5.51
N ASP A 19 -3.57 3.22 6.64
CA ASP A 19 -3.02 4.42 7.24
C ASP A 19 -2.94 4.28 8.78
N PRO A 20 -1.92 4.86 9.44
CA PRO A 20 -1.84 4.90 10.90
C PRO A 20 -3.04 5.58 11.59
N LEU A 21 -3.71 6.52 10.92
CA LEU A 21 -4.84 7.26 11.47
C LEU A 21 -6.18 6.70 10.98
N PRO A 22 -7.15 6.48 11.89
CA PRO A 22 -8.45 5.90 11.54
C PRO A 22 -9.37 6.85 10.76
N GLU A 23 -9.09 8.16 10.81
CA GLU A 23 -9.91 9.21 10.21
C GLU A 23 -9.02 10.29 9.59
N LYS A 24 -9.56 11.01 8.61
CA LYS A 24 -8.89 12.17 8.03
C LYS A 24 -8.85 13.30 9.06
N VAL A 25 -7.65 13.78 9.38
CA VAL A 25 -7.53 14.92 10.30
C VAL A 25 -8.15 16.19 9.68
N PRO A 26 -9.05 16.89 10.40
CA PRO A 26 -9.64 18.12 9.90
C PRO A 26 -8.60 19.20 9.62
N LYS A 27 -8.76 19.95 8.52
CA LYS A 27 -7.85 21.05 8.12
C LYS A 27 -7.64 22.13 9.20
N LYS A 28 -8.62 22.31 10.10
CA LYS A 28 -8.58 23.29 11.20
C LYS A 28 -8.28 22.66 12.56
N SER A 29 -7.79 21.42 12.59
CA SER A 29 -7.39 20.77 13.82
C SER A 29 -6.32 21.59 14.54
N ARG A 30 -6.47 21.77 15.85
CA ARG A 30 -5.43 22.36 16.72
C ARG A 30 -4.44 21.29 17.24
N GLY A 31 -4.61 20.05 16.82
CA GLY A 31 -3.71 18.95 17.16
C GLY A 31 -2.38 19.03 16.42
N GLN A 32 -1.52 18.04 16.64
CA GLN A 32 -0.12 18.04 16.19
C GLN A 32 0.10 17.21 14.92
N TYR A 33 -0.87 17.17 13.99
CA TYR A 33 -0.82 16.27 12.83
C TYR A 33 0.49 16.36 12.05
N PHE A 34 0.91 17.57 11.68
CA PHE A 34 2.13 17.76 10.89
C PHE A 34 3.40 17.36 11.64
N GLU A 35 3.48 17.61 12.95
CA GLU A 35 4.63 17.19 13.77
C GLU A 35 4.70 15.66 13.89
N VAL A 36 3.55 15.00 14.06
CA VAL A 36 3.45 13.53 14.12
C VAL A 36 3.77 12.91 12.75
N GLU A 37 3.27 13.50 11.66
CA GLU A 37 3.57 13.07 10.29
C GLU A 37 5.07 13.19 10.02
N TYR A 38 5.70 14.32 10.35
CA TYR A 38 7.15 14.52 10.22
C TYR A 38 7.94 13.48 11.02
N PHE A 39 7.54 13.21 12.26
CA PHE A 39 8.15 12.18 13.10
C PHE A 39 8.07 10.79 12.47
N TRP A 40 6.97 10.42 11.83
CA TRP A 40 6.84 9.13 11.14
C TRP A 40 7.73 8.99 9.91
N HIS A 41 8.13 10.10 9.28
CA HIS A 41 9.09 10.08 8.18
C HIS A 41 10.55 10.00 8.67
N GLU A 42 10.82 10.14 9.96
CA GLU A 42 12.15 9.88 10.50
C GLU A 42 12.55 8.41 10.28
N SER A 43 13.82 8.17 9.95
CA SER A 43 14.30 6.87 9.44
C SER A 43 13.90 5.66 10.29
N GLY A 44 13.93 5.80 11.63
CA GLY A 44 13.55 4.73 12.55
C GLY A 44 12.05 4.40 12.54
N GLU A 45 11.19 5.41 12.45
CA GLU A 45 9.74 5.23 12.40
C GLU A 45 9.26 4.79 11.02
N ALA A 46 9.84 5.37 9.96
CA ALA A 46 9.58 4.96 8.58
C ALA A 46 9.86 3.46 8.38
N GLU A 47 10.95 2.94 8.96
CA GLU A 47 11.26 1.50 8.93
C GLU A 47 10.22 0.66 9.69
N LYS A 48 9.68 1.16 10.82
CA LYS A 48 8.61 0.47 11.57
C LYS A 48 7.32 0.42 10.76
N ILE A 49 6.94 1.51 10.10
CA ILE A 49 5.75 1.54 9.22
C ILE A 49 5.95 0.61 8.02
N CYS A 50 7.12 0.64 7.38
CA CYS A 50 7.48 -0.26 6.28
C CYS A 50 7.31 -1.74 6.67
N ARG A 51 7.74 -2.13 7.87
CA ARG A 51 7.55 -3.49 8.39
C ARG A 51 6.08 -3.89 8.53
N LYS A 52 5.18 -2.96 8.85
CA LYS A 52 3.74 -3.24 8.91
C LYS A 52 3.18 -3.53 7.52
N PHE A 53 3.53 -2.71 6.52
CA PHE A 53 3.14 -2.96 5.12
C PHE A 53 3.70 -4.27 4.58
N GLU A 54 4.96 -4.57 4.89
CA GLU A 54 5.61 -5.84 4.54
C GLU A 54 4.77 -7.04 5.02
N ARG A 55 4.34 -7.02 6.29
CA ARG A 55 3.54 -8.10 6.88
C ARG A 55 2.16 -8.21 6.26
N ILE A 56 1.49 -7.08 5.96
CA ILE A 56 0.19 -7.09 5.30
C ILE A 56 0.31 -7.71 3.90
N ILE A 57 1.27 -7.26 3.10
CA ILE A 57 1.47 -7.76 1.73
C ILE A 57 1.83 -9.26 1.74
N LEU A 58 2.73 -9.69 2.63
CA LEU A 58 3.09 -11.11 2.70
C LEU A 58 1.89 -11.98 3.10
N LYS A 59 1.06 -11.53 4.04
CA LYS A 59 -0.18 -12.25 4.42
C LYS A 59 -1.19 -12.25 3.28
N LEU A 60 -1.38 -11.13 2.56
CA LEU A 60 -2.24 -11.08 1.38
C LEU A 60 -1.78 -12.05 0.29
N ASN A 61 -0.47 -12.23 0.10
CA ASN A 61 0.05 -13.17 -0.89
C ASN A 61 -0.21 -14.64 -0.54
N CYS A 62 -0.67 -14.95 0.67
CA CYS A 62 -1.19 -16.27 1.02
C CYS A 62 -2.62 -16.52 0.50
N TYR A 63 -3.38 -15.45 0.22
CA TYR A 63 -4.78 -15.54 -0.23
C TYR A 63 -4.94 -15.19 -1.71
N TYR A 64 -4.04 -14.38 -2.26
CA TYR A 64 -4.10 -13.88 -3.62
C TYR A 64 -2.77 -14.07 -4.36
N ASP A 65 -2.88 -14.55 -5.59
CA ASP A 65 -1.82 -14.41 -6.58
C ASP A 65 -1.51 -12.93 -6.81
N MET A 66 -0.21 -12.61 -6.90
CA MET A 66 0.28 -11.26 -7.11
C MET A 66 1.16 -11.17 -8.35
N ASP A 67 0.85 -10.20 -9.22
CA ASP A 67 1.78 -9.76 -10.26
C ASP A 67 2.46 -8.46 -9.80
N VAL A 68 3.73 -8.58 -9.42
CA VAL A 68 4.50 -7.47 -8.85
C VAL A 68 5.34 -6.80 -9.93
N LYS A 69 5.11 -5.50 -10.15
CA LYS A 69 5.92 -4.66 -11.03
C LYS A 69 6.82 -3.76 -10.19
N PHE A 70 8.13 -4.02 -10.27
CA PHE A 70 9.16 -3.24 -9.59
C PHE A 70 10.36 -3.01 -10.52
N LYS A 71 10.84 -1.75 -10.60
CA LYS A 71 11.94 -1.34 -11.51
C LYS A 71 11.76 -1.83 -12.95
N GLY A 72 10.55 -1.68 -13.48
CA GLY A 72 10.18 -2.09 -14.84
C GLY A 72 10.05 -3.60 -15.08
N LYS A 73 10.38 -4.45 -14.10
CA LYS A 73 10.22 -5.90 -14.20
C LYS A 73 8.93 -6.35 -13.55
N CYS A 74 8.19 -7.21 -14.24
CA CYS A 74 7.00 -7.88 -13.72
C CYS A 74 7.39 -9.29 -13.25
N THR A 75 6.92 -9.71 -12.08
CA THR A 75 7.16 -11.04 -11.53
C THR A 75 5.89 -11.52 -10.83
N LYS A 76 5.38 -12.67 -11.27
CA LYS A 76 4.29 -13.37 -10.60
C LYS A 76 4.79 -14.05 -9.33
N ASN A 77 4.11 -13.85 -8.20
CA ASN A 77 4.39 -14.46 -6.89
C ASN A 77 5.88 -14.55 -6.55
N PRO A 78 6.59 -13.41 -6.41
CA PRO A 78 7.98 -13.45 -5.96
C PRO A 78 8.07 -14.15 -4.59
N SER A 79 9.18 -14.85 -4.34
CA SER A 79 9.37 -15.48 -3.03
C SER A 79 9.29 -14.47 -1.89
N PRO A 80 8.86 -14.85 -0.67
CA PRO A 80 8.71 -13.92 0.46
C PRO A 80 9.97 -13.08 0.73
N LYS A 81 11.16 -13.69 0.65
CA LYS A 81 12.44 -12.99 0.80
C LYS A 81 12.67 -11.93 -0.29
N LYS A 82 12.26 -12.22 -1.52
CA LYS A 82 12.38 -11.29 -2.66
C LYS A 82 11.38 -10.14 -2.53
N MET A 83 10.14 -10.44 -2.16
CA MET A 83 9.10 -9.44 -1.88
C MET A 83 9.56 -8.47 -0.77
N GLN A 84 10.02 -9.01 0.36
CA GLN A 84 10.56 -8.22 1.48
C GLN A 84 11.71 -7.31 1.01
N SER A 85 12.68 -7.85 0.26
CA SER A 85 13.79 -7.03 -0.24
C SER A 85 13.32 -5.89 -1.13
N TRP A 86 12.30 -6.11 -1.96
CA TRP A 86 11.76 -5.07 -2.83
C TRP A 86 10.98 -4.00 -2.06
N ILE A 87 10.14 -4.40 -1.11
CA ILE A 87 9.38 -3.47 -0.26
C ILE A 87 10.34 -2.54 0.49
N ARG A 88 11.38 -3.10 1.13
CA ARG A 88 12.39 -2.31 1.83
C ARG A 88 13.14 -1.36 0.91
N LYS A 89 13.53 -1.82 -0.28
CA LYS A 89 14.19 -0.96 -1.29
C LYS A 89 13.28 0.15 -1.82
N CYS A 90 11.98 -0.09 -1.88
CA CYS A 90 11.00 0.90 -2.31
C CYS A 90 10.88 2.03 -1.27
N VAL A 91 10.82 1.68 0.02
CA VAL A 91 10.68 2.66 1.09
C VAL A 91 11.99 3.36 1.45
N SER A 92 13.15 2.70 1.28
CA SER A 92 14.46 3.28 1.62
C SER A 92 15.21 3.88 0.43
N GLY A 93 14.60 3.93 -0.76
CA GLY A 93 15.28 4.20 -2.03
C GLY A 93 14.76 5.44 -2.73
N LYS A 94 15.65 6.15 -3.44
CA LYS A 94 15.31 7.35 -4.21
C LYS A 94 14.48 6.99 -5.45
N LYS A 95 13.23 7.48 -5.50
CA LYS A 95 12.30 7.49 -6.63
C LYS A 95 11.89 6.11 -7.18
N ASP A 96 11.68 5.15 -6.31
CA ASP A 96 11.14 3.85 -6.69
C ASP A 96 9.67 3.72 -6.24
N TYR A 97 8.84 3.12 -7.10
CA TYR A 97 7.49 2.71 -6.75
C TYR A 97 7.29 1.24 -7.12
N MET A 98 6.39 0.59 -6.41
CA MET A 98 6.00 -0.79 -6.64
C MET A 98 4.50 -0.86 -6.86
N ASN A 99 4.10 -1.49 -7.97
CA ASN A 99 2.70 -1.84 -8.20
C ASN A 99 2.54 -3.34 -7.98
N ILE A 100 1.52 -3.73 -7.22
CA ILE A 100 1.18 -5.12 -6.96
C ILE A 100 -0.25 -5.30 -7.46
N LEU A 101 -0.42 -6.05 -8.55
CA LEU A 101 -1.72 -6.40 -9.08
C LEU A 101 -2.25 -7.64 -8.35
N LEU A 102 -3.54 -7.60 -8.01
CA LEU A 102 -4.29 -8.62 -7.26
C LEU A 102 -5.57 -8.97 -8.03
N ASN A 103 -6.24 -10.05 -7.65
CA ASN A 103 -7.54 -10.48 -8.22
C ASN A 103 -7.52 -10.47 -9.76
N ASP A 104 -6.53 -11.16 -10.34
CA ASP A 104 -6.31 -11.23 -11.79
C ASP A 104 -6.15 -9.87 -12.49
N GLY A 105 -5.74 -8.84 -11.74
CA GLY A 105 -5.52 -7.48 -12.22
C GLY A 105 -6.74 -6.57 -12.11
N GLU A 106 -7.74 -6.93 -11.31
CA GLU A 106 -8.89 -6.05 -11.01
C GLU A 106 -8.68 -5.17 -9.77
N ALA A 107 -7.65 -5.43 -8.96
CA ALA A 107 -7.25 -4.56 -7.86
C ALA A 107 -5.73 -4.33 -7.87
N MET A 108 -5.28 -3.24 -7.24
CA MET A 108 -3.86 -2.89 -7.19
C MET A 108 -3.46 -2.26 -5.87
N ILE A 109 -2.31 -2.65 -5.34
CA ILE A 109 -1.61 -1.95 -4.27
C ILE A 109 -0.46 -1.14 -4.87
N ILE A 110 -0.28 0.10 -4.42
CA ILE A 110 0.90 0.92 -4.71
C ILE A 110 1.65 1.21 -3.41
N LEU A 111 2.97 0.98 -3.43
CA LEU A 111 3.93 1.58 -2.51
C LEU A 111 4.79 2.60 -3.27
N ASN A 112 4.95 3.79 -2.71
CA ASN A 112 5.93 4.79 -3.16
C ASN A 112 7.02 5.01 -2.10
N GLU A 113 8.00 5.81 -2.48
CA GLU A 113 9.03 6.35 -1.58
C GLU A 113 8.38 7.18 -0.47
N ASP A 114 8.90 7.06 0.75
CA ASP A 114 8.47 7.79 1.94
C ASP A 114 6.98 7.67 2.30
N ASP A 115 6.26 6.73 1.70
CA ASP A 115 4.85 6.53 1.99
C ASP A 115 4.66 6.05 3.44
N THR A 116 3.97 6.86 4.24
CA THR A 116 3.43 6.48 5.55
C THR A 116 2.08 5.76 5.42
N ILE A 117 1.63 5.54 4.19
CA ILE A 117 0.35 4.95 3.81
C ILE A 117 0.51 3.90 2.70
N LEU A 118 -0.40 2.94 2.64
CA LEU A 118 -0.47 1.97 1.53
C LEU A 118 -1.68 2.33 0.65
N SER A 119 -1.49 2.61 -0.64
CA SER A 119 -2.64 2.89 -1.53
C SER A 119 -3.20 1.61 -2.14
N VAL A 120 -4.53 1.44 -2.11
CA VAL A 120 -5.24 0.28 -2.66
C VAL A 120 -6.35 0.73 -3.60
N TYR A 121 -6.22 0.37 -4.86
CA TYR A 121 -7.12 0.75 -5.94
C TYR A 121 -8.09 -0.39 -6.27
N ASN A 122 -9.36 -0.02 -6.39
CA ASN A 122 -10.47 -0.88 -6.80
C ASN A 122 -10.56 -2.23 -6.06
N PRO A 123 -10.39 -2.30 -4.72
CA PRO A 123 -10.62 -3.55 -4.02
C PRO A 123 -12.10 -3.94 -4.10
N ASP A 124 -12.39 -5.21 -4.34
CA ASP A 124 -13.74 -5.75 -4.11
C ASP A 124 -14.02 -5.86 -2.60
N GLU A 125 -15.28 -6.15 -2.24
CA GLU A 125 -15.71 -6.24 -0.84
C GLU A 125 -14.95 -7.32 -0.05
N THR A 126 -14.56 -8.42 -0.71
CA THR A 126 -13.85 -9.53 -0.05
C THR A 126 -12.41 -9.13 0.28
N LEU A 127 -11.71 -8.55 -0.69
CA LEU A 127 -10.36 -8.03 -0.51
C LEU A 127 -10.35 -6.89 0.52
N LEU A 128 -11.33 -6.00 0.47
CA LEU A 128 -11.44 -4.89 1.42
C LEU A 128 -11.64 -5.39 2.86
N ALA A 129 -12.57 -6.32 3.08
CA ALA A 129 -12.83 -6.89 4.41
C ALA A 129 -11.62 -7.68 4.96
N LEU A 130 -10.86 -8.35 4.10
CA LEU A 130 -9.61 -9.00 4.52
C LEU A 130 -8.53 -7.97 4.87
N LEU A 131 -8.37 -6.94 4.03
CA LEU A 131 -7.40 -5.88 4.23
C LEU A 131 -7.65 -5.13 5.54
N GLU A 132 -8.90 -4.86 5.89
CA GLU A 132 -9.29 -4.24 7.17
C GLU A 132 -8.81 -5.05 8.37
N LYS A 133 -9.00 -6.38 8.35
CA LYS A 133 -8.54 -7.28 9.42
C LYS A 133 -7.02 -7.30 9.53
N LEU A 134 -6.33 -7.36 8.38
CA LEU A 134 -4.86 -7.39 8.34
C LEU A 134 -4.27 -6.05 8.79
N ALA A 135 -4.86 -4.92 8.38
CA ALA A 135 -4.47 -3.59 8.80
C ALA A 135 -4.64 -3.41 10.31
N ALA A 136 -5.81 -3.77 10.85
CA ALA A 136 -6.09 -3.68 12.28
C ALA A 136 -5.10 -4.49 13.11
N ALA A 137 -4.71 -5.68 12.65
CA ALA A 137 -3.71 -6.52 13.33
C ALA A 137 -2.30 -5.90 13.39
N GLU A 138 -1.97 -4.96 12.48
CA GLU A 138 -0.73 -4.19 12.52
C GLU A 138 -0.93 -2.78 13.13
N GLY A 139 -2.10 -2.48 13.70
CA GLY A 139 -2.43 -1.18 14.27
C GLY A 139 -2.52 -0.08 13.21
N LEU A 140 -3.11 -0.40 12.06
CA LEU A 140 -3.40 0.49 10.95
C LEU A 140 -4.89 0.41 10.60
N PHE A 141 -5.37 1.34 9.80
CA PHE A 141 -6.78 1.48 9.46
C PHE A 141 -6.97 1.61 7.96
N VAL A 142 -8.04 1.01 7.43
CA VAL A 142 -8.41 1.17 6.03
C VAL A 142 -9.39 2.32 5.91
N ARG A 143 -9.14 3.23 4.96
CA ARG A 143 -9.99 4.38 4.69
C ARG A 143 -10.17 4.65 3.21
N LYS A 144 -11.38 4.98 2.81
CA LYS A 144 -11.68 5.47 1.46
C LYS A 144 -11.21 6.91 1.31
N ILE A 145 -10.47 7.25 0.25
CA ILE A 145 -10.05 8.63 -0.02
C ILE A 145 -10.82 9.24 -1.20
N TRP A 146 -11.02 8.50 -2.29
CA TRP A 146 -11.71 8.99 -3.50
C TRP A 146 -12.73 7.97 -4.00
N ASP A 147 -13.88 8.46 -4.44
CA ASP A 147 -14.78 7.77 -5.37
C ASP A 147 -14.58 8.27 -6.79
N VAL A 148 -14.80 7.39 -7.75
CA VAL A 148 -14.94 7.77 -9.15
C VAL A 148 -16.43 7.80 -9.41
N GLU A 149 -16.94 8.99 -9.72
CA GLU A 149 -18.33 9.20 -10.16
C GLU A 149 -18.69 8.31 -11.37
#